data_AF-A0A1M7LUX1-F1
#
_entry.id   AF-A0A1M7LUX1-F1
#
_cell.length_a   1.000
_cell.length_b   1.000
_cell.length_c   1.000
_cell.angle_alpha   90.00
_cell.angle_beta   90.00
_cell.angle_gamma   90.00
#
_symmetry.space_group_name_H-M   'P 1'
#
loop_
_entity.id
_entity.type
_entity.pdbx_description
1 polymer ?
#
loop_
_entity_poly.entity_id
_entity_poly.type
_entity_poly.pdbx_seq_one_letter_code
_entity_poly.pdbx_strand_id
1 'polypeptide(L)'
;MEKTLFKLEEAKFFLHKIREERTNEPFCSYYFNAFLSSARSVLWVMRAEYSKIEGWEEWYQCKKATEEEEKIMHKITKYRNLSQKEGSLHTCDILKIEDDGFSFKIECPTEMLVDNMHGNKMFLSFGIADKEPDIEIEGFASLTKGIKEDDEFDILQLSNQYYEWLENVIHECAEKFS
;
A
#
# COMPACT_ATOMS: atom_id res chain seq x y z
N MET A 1 22.33 -6.64 15.13
CA MET A 1 21.30 -6.38 14.10
C MET A 1 20.38 -7.56 13.78
N GLU A 2 20.59 -8.75 14.35
CA GLU A 2 19.89 -9.96 13.92
C GLU A 2 18.36 -9.84 14.04
N LYS A 3 17.85 -9.24 15.13
CA LYS A 3 16.41 -9.10 15.37
C LYS A 3 15.77 -8.08 14.45
N THR A 4 16.45 -6.95 14.23
CA THR A 4 15.99 -5.90 13.33
C THR A 4 15.90 -6.41 11.89
N LEU A 5 16.95 -7.09 11.40
CA LEU A 5 16.96 -7.67 10.05
C LEU A 5 15.91 -8.76 9.89
N PHE A 6 15.76 -9.64 10.89
CA PHE A 6 14.71 -10.66 10.87
C PHE A 6 13.31 -10.02 10.70
N LYS A 7 13.04 -8.91 11.40
CA LYS A 7 11.75 -8.24 11.30
C LYS A 7 11.56 -7.51 9.97
N LEU A 8 12.62 -6.92 9.42
CA LEU A 8 12.60 -6.33 8.09
C LEU A 8 12.29 -7.38 7.01
N GLU A 9 12.95 -8.53 7.05
CA GLU A 9 12.72 -9.64 6.12
C GLU A 9 11.31 -10.24 6.26
N GLU A 10 10.76 -10.29 7.48
CA GLU A 10 9.36 -10.66 7.68
C GLU A 10 8.40 -9.67 6.98
N ALA A 11 8.65 -8.36 7.08
CA ALA A 11 7.87 -7.36 6.37
C ALA A 11 8.01 -7.53 4.84
N LYS A 12 9.22 -7.79 4.35
CA LYS A 12 9.50 -8.08 2.94
C LYS A 12 8.74 -9.30 2.42
N PHE A 13 8.67 -10.35 3.22
CA PHE A 13 7.91 -11.56 2.90
C PHE A 13 6.43 -11.23 2.66
N PHE A 14 5.81 -10.47 3.56
CA PHE A 14 4.41 -10.09 3.37
C PHE A 14 4.20 -9.13 2.20
N LEU A 15 5.14 -8.20 1.96
CA LEU A 15 5.12 -7.36 0.76
C LEU A 15 5.13 -8.18 -0.53
N HIS A 16 5.96 -9.23 -0.57
CA HIS A 16 5.99 -10.16 -1.70
C HIS A 16 4.64 -10.89 -1.86
N LYS A 17 4.04 -11.34 -0.76
CA LYS A 17 2.72 -12.01 -0.79
C LYS A 17 1.58 -11.12 -1.25
N ILE A 18 1.59 -9.82 -0.90
CA ILE A 18 0.62 -8.85 -1.44
C ILE A 18 0.70 -8.79 -2.97
N ARG A 19 1.92 -8.84 -3.52
CA ARG A 19 2.14 -8.80 -4.97
C ARG A 19 1.65 -10.08 -5.65
N GLU A 20 1.95 -11.24 -5.07
CA GLU A 20 1.51 -12.55 -5.61
C GLU A 20 -0.01 -12.72 -5.56
N GLU A 21 -0.63 -12.32 -4.46
CA GLU A 21 -2.07 -12.50 -4.22
C GLU A 21 -2.89 -11.26 -4.57
N ARG A 22 -2.35 -10.33 -5.36
CA ARG A 22 -2.94 -9.01 -5.64
C ARG A 22 -4.40 -9.09 -6.09
N THR A 23 -4.74 -10.09 -6.90
CA THR A 23 -6.08 -10.30 -7.45
C THR A 23 -6.89 -11.37 -6.71
N ASN A 24 -6.37 -11.90 -5.60
CA ASN A 24 -6.96 -13.04 -4.89
C ASN A 24 -7.43 -12.61 -3.50
N GLU A 25 -8.69 -12.20 -3.39
CA GLU A 25 -9.32 -11.93 -2.10
C GLU A 25 -9.85 -13.22 -1.46
N PRO A 26 -9.82 -13.36 -0.12
CA PRO A 26 -9.40 -12.36 0.87
C PRO A 26 -7.89 -12.38 1.17
N PHE A 27 -7.09 -13.15 0.43
CA PHE A 27 -5.67 -13.35 0.74
C PHE A 27 -4.86 -12.05 0.60
N CYS A 28 -5.12 -11.23 -0.42
CA CYS A 28 -4.50 -9.91 -0.55
C CYS A 28 -4.71 -9.07 0.72
N SER A 29 -5.96 -8.99 1.19
CA SER A 29 -6.31 -8.31 2.43
C SER A 29 -5.51 -8.86 3.62
N TYR A 30 -5.44 -10.19 3.78
CA TYR A 30 -4.69 -10.81 4.90
C TYR A 30 -3.21 -10.44 4.88
N TYR A 31 -2.56 -10.55 3.72
CA TYR A 31 -1.14 -10.23 3.59
C TYR A 31 -0.86 -8.75 3.75
N PHE A 32 -1.76 -7.87 3.32
CA PHE A 32 -1.64 -6.44 3.56
C PHE A 32 -1.71 -6.09 5.05
N ASN A 33 -2.67 -6.66 5.78
CA ASN A 33 -2.75 -6.48 7.23
C ASN A 33 -1.50 -7.02 7.95
N ALA A 34 -0.99 -8.17 7.52
CA ALA A 34 0.23 -8.76 8.07
C ALA A 34 1.46 -7.87 7.82
N PHE A 35 1.57 -7.30 6.60
CA PHE A 35 2.60 -6.32 6.27
C PHE A 35 2.53 -5.08 7.17
N LEU A 36 1.36 -4.45 7.31
CA LEU A 36 1.18 -3.26 8.17
C LEU A 36 1.59 -3.52 9.63
N SER A 37 1.29 -4.71 10.12
CA SER A 37 1.68 -5.15 11.47
C SER A 37 3.20 -5.33 11.60
N SER A 38 3.79 -6.09 10.67
CA SER A 38 5.22 -6.42 10.66
C SER A 38 6.08 -5.19 10.44
N ALA A 39 5.85 -4.43 9.36
CA ALA A 39 6.65 -3.29 8.95
C ALA A 39 6.73 -2.21 10.05
N ARG A 40 5.61 -1.87 10.70
CA ARG A 40 5.63 -0.88 11.80
C ARG A 40 6.46 -1.32 13.00
N SER A 41 6.55 -2.63 13.26
CA SER A 41 7.28 -3.15 14.41
C SER A 41 8.80 -3.15 14.21
N VAL A 42 9.28 -2.99 12.97
CA VAL A 42 10.71 -2.99 12.62
C VAL A 42 11.47 -1.93 13.41
N LEU A 43 11.01 -0.67 13.41
CA LEU A 43 11.67 0.40 14.16
C LEU A 43 11.61 0.21 15.68
N TRP A 44 10.54 -0.42 16.20
CA TRP A 44 10.44 -0.75 17.61
C TRP A 44 11.47 -1.81 18.01
N VAL A 45 11.64 -2.83 17.17
CA VAL A 45 12.67 -3.87 17.36
C VAL A 45 14.06 -3.25 17.26
N MET A 46 14.30 -2.38 16.28
CA MET A 46 15.55 -1.65 16.13
C MET A 46 15.88 -0.82 17.37
N ARG A 47 14.92 -0.04 17.89
CA ARG A 47 15.10 0.72 19.13
C ARG A 47 15.41 -0.18 20.31
N ALA A 48 14.71 -1.31 20.46
CA ALA A 48 14.98 -2.26 21.54
C ALA A 48 16.39 -2.88 21.44
N GLU A 49 16.90 -3.07 20.23
CA GLU A 49 18.22 -3.66 19.97
C GLU A 49 19.36 -2.65 20.13
N TYR A 50 19.17 -1.40 19.70
CA TYR A 50 20.24 -0.40 19.59
C TYR A 50 20.19 0.73 20.64
N SER A 51 19.09 0.94 21.36
CA SER A 51 18.93 2.07 22.32
C SER A 51 19.98 2.15 23.44
N LYS A 52 20.75 1.09 23.68
CA LYS A 52 21.83 1.06 24.68
C LYS A 52 23.19 1.48 24.11
N ILE A 53 23.31 1.65 22.80
CA ILE A 53 24.53 2.08 22.14
C ILE A 53 24.61 3.61 22.24
N GLU A 54 25.74 4.10 22.74
CA GLU A 54 26.00 5.53 22.90
C GLU A 54 25.84 6.29 21.56
N GLY A 55 25.13 7.41 21.57
CA GLY A 55 24.88 8.23 20.38
C GLY A 55 23.78 7.71 19.45
N TRP A 56 23.20 6.54 19.71
CA TRP A 56 22.14 5.98 18.85
C TRP A 56 20.84 6.75 18.96
N GLU A 57 20.39 7.07 20.19
CA GLU A 57 19.11 7.75 20.39
C GLU A 57 19.18 9.17 19.81
N GLU A 58 20.30 9.88 19.98
CA GLU A 58 20.51 11.19 19.39
C GLU A 58 20.47 11.14 17.86
N TRP A 59 21.14 10.16 17.25
CA TRP A 59 21.09 9.95 15.80
C TRP A 59 19.67 9.63 15.32
N TYR A 60 18.96 8.73 16.02
CA TYR A 60 17.61 8.32 15.65
C TYR A 60 16.61 9.50 15.75
N GLN A 61 16.72 10.35 16.78
CA GLN A 61 15.89 11.55 16.93
C GLN A 61 16.22 12.65 15.92
N CYS A 62 17.44 12.69 15.37
CA CYS A 62 17.83 13.66 14.35
C CYS A 62 17.37 13.28 12.93
N LYS A 63 16.88 12.04 12.71
CA LYS A 63 16.34 11.61 11.43
C LYS A 63 15.10 12.44 11.09
N LYS A 64 15.23 13.28 10.06
CA LYS A 64 14.09 13.99 9.46
C LYS A 64 13.62 13.21 8.25
N ALA A 65 12.32 12.95 8.20
CA ALA A 65 11.68 12.47 6.99
C ALA A 65 11.39 13.67 6.06
N THR A 66 11.42 13.41 4.77
CA THR A 66 10.87 14.31 3.75
C THR A 66 9.35 14.39 3.88
N GLU A 67 8.72 15.43 3.33
CA GLU A 67 7.26 15.57 3.36
C GLU A 67 6.54 14.36 2.74
N GLU A 68 7.12 13.75 1.71
CA GLU A 68 6.57 12.55 1.07
C GLU A 68 6.67 11.33 1.98
N GLU A 69 7.82 11.10 2.62
CA GLU A 69 8.01 10.03 3.59
C GLU A 69 7.08 10.19 4.79
N GLU A 70 6.89 11.42 5.29
CA GLU A 70 5.92 11.71 6.35
C GLU A 70 4.50 11.35 5.93
N LYS A 71 4.12 11.69 4.70
CA LYS A 71 2.81 11.32 4.14
C LYS A 71 2.62 9.80 4.10
N ILE A 72 3.62 9.06 3.61
CA ILE A 72 3.63 7.58 3.55
C ILE A 72 3.51 7.00 4.97
N MET A 73 4.33 7.46 5.91
CA MET A 73 4.32 7.01 7.30
C MET A 73 2.98 7.26 7.98
N HIS A 74 2.40 8.45 7.76
CA HIS A 74 1.08 8.79 8.28
C HIS A 74 0.01 7.86 7.72
N LYS A 75 0.08 7.56 6.42
CA LYS A 75 -0.86 6.65 5.75
C LYS A 75 -0.80 5.23 6.31
N ILE A 76 0.40 4.66 6.41
CA ILE A 76 0.61 3.33 7.02
C ILE A 76 0.12 3.31 8.47
N THR A 77 0.33 4.39 9.23
CA THR A 77 -0.19 4.53 10.60
C THR A 77 -1.72 4.51 10.63
N LYS A 78 -2.36 5.29 9.75
CA LYS A 78 -3.81 5.34 9.61
C LYS A 78 -4.37 3.95 9.30
N TYR A 79 -3.81 3.26 8.31
CA TYR A 79 -4.28 1.94 7.88
C TYR A 79 -4.12 0.89 8.97
N ARG A 80 -2.98 0.87 9.67
CA ARG A 80 -2.80 -0.02 10.82
C ARG A 80 -3.82 0.25 11.92
N ASN A 81 -4.12 1.51 12.21
CA ASN A 81 -5.11 1.86 13.22
C ASN A 81 -6.53 1.45 12.81
N LEU A 82 -6.88 1.56 11.53
CA LEU A 82 -8.16 1.08 11.00
C LEU A 82 -8.26 -0.44 11.13
N SER A 83 -7.24 -1.17 10.67
CA SER A 83 -7.13 -2.62 10.82
C SER A 83 -7.33 -3.10 12.27
N GLN A 84 -6.73 -2.39 13.25
CA GLN A 84 -6.87 -2.73 14.67
C GLN A 84 -8.25 -2.40 15.26
N LYS A 85 -8.97 -1.41 14.72
CA LYS A 85 -10.30 -1.00 15.23
C LYS A 85 -11.43 -1.81 14.61
N GLU A 86 -11.34 -2.12 13.33
CA GLU A 86 -12.41 -2.75 12.54
C GLU A 86 -12.20 -4.26 12.37
N GLY A 87 -11.10 -4.80 12.89
CA GLY A 87 -10.79 -6.23 12.91
C GLY A 87 -9.90 -6.67 11.75
N SER A 88 -10.07 -6.11 10.55
CA SER A 88 -9.16 -6.23 9.41
C SER A 88 -9.49 -5.21 8.34
N LEU A 89 -8.47 -4.66 7.66
CA LEU A 89 -8.70 -3.87 6.45
C LEU A 89 -9.00 -4.79 5.27
N HIS A 90 -10.03 -4.46 4.52
CA HIS A 90 -10.39 -5.16 3.29
C HIS A 90 -9.89 -4.35 2.09
N THR A 91 -9.16 -5.03 1.21
CA THR A 91 -8.67 -4.43 -0.03
C THR A 91 -9.71 -4.59 -1.13
N CYS A 92 -9.77 -3.60 -2.03
CA CYS A 92 -10.68 -3.61 -3.16
C CYS A 92 -9.96 -3.19 -4.44
N ASP A 93 -10.50 -3.63 -5.57
CA ASP A 93 -10.03 -3.20 -6.87
C ASP A 93 -10.70 -1.88 -7.23
N ILE A 94 -9.89 -0.91 -7.62
CA ILE A 94 -10.30 0.45 -7.96
C ILE A 94 -9.91 0.71 -9.40
N LEU A 95 -10.92 0.79 -10.26
CA LEU A 95 -10.76 1.23 -11.62
C LEU A 95 -10.72 2.76 -11.65
N LYS A 96 -9.62 3.32 -12.13
CA LYS A 96 -9.49 4.74 -12.44
C LYS A 96 -9.53 4.91 -13.94
N ILE A 97 -10.46 5.73 -14.42
CA ILE A 97 -10.54 6.10 -15.82
C ILE A 97 -10.22 7.58 -15.95
N GLU A 98 -9.31 7.88 -16.85
CA GLU A 98 -8.85 9.23 -17.17
C GLU A 98 -9.18 9.56 -18.62
N ASP A 99 -9.92 10.65 -18.81
CA ASP A 99 -10.23 11.28 -20.10
C ASP A 99 -9.97 12.79 -19.98
N ASP A 100 -9.77 13.49 -21.11
CA ASP A 100 -9.31 14.89 -21.22
C ASP A 100 -10.21 15.88 -20.42
N GLY A 101 -9.98 15.96 -19.10
CA GLY A 101 -10.68 16.83 -18.16
C GLY A 101 -11.51 16.14 -17.08
N PHE A 102 -11.68 14.81 -17.11
CA PHE A 102 -12.48 14.08 -16.12
C PHE A 102 -11.78 12.80 -15.64
N SER A 103 -11.87 12.54 -14.33
CA SER A 103 -11.50 11.25 -13.75
C SER A 103 -12.65 10.72 -12.92
N PHE A 104 -12.93 9.43 -13.07
CA PHE A 104 -13.94 8.74 -12.27
C PHE A 104 -13.41 7.42 -11.76
N LYS A 105 -13.93 7.01 -10.60
CA LYS A 105 -13.49 5.83 -9.86
C LYS A 105 -14.67 4.89 -9.67
N ILE A 106 -14.44 3.62 -9.96
CA ILE A 106 -15.47 2.59 -9.85
C ILE A 106 -14.91 1.45 -8.99
N GLU A 107 -15.60 1.18 -7.90
CA GLU A 107 -15.46 -0.08 -7.16
C GLU A 107 -16.24 -1.14 -7.94
N CYS A 108 -15.55 -2.08 -8.56
CA CYS A 108 -16.19 -3.13 -9.34
C CYS A 108 -15.42 -4.46 -9.22
N PRO A 109 -16.13 -5.61 -9.30
CA PRO A 109 -15.47 -6.91 -9.39
C PRO A 109 -14.59 -6.95 -10.64
N THR A 110 -13.35 -7.40 -10.49
CA THR A 110 -12.36 -7.49 -11.59
C THR A 110 -12.88 -8.31 -12.76
N GLU A 111 -13.73 -9.30 -12.48
CA GLU A 111 -14.40 -10.17 -13.44
C GLU A 111 -15.25 -9.39 -14.46
N MET A 112 -15.83 -8.24 -14.08
CA MET A 112 -16.64 -7.40 -14.98
C MET A 112 -15.81 -6.52 -15.92
N LEU A 113 -14.48 -6.43 -15.71
CA LEU A 113 -13.59 -5.54 -16.46
C LEU A 113 -12.89 -6.23 -17.63
N VAL A 114 -12.82 -7.56 -17.62
CA VAL A 114 -12.01 -8.33 -18.58
C VAL A 114 -12.62 -8.29 -20.00
N ASP A 115 -13.94 -8.16 -20.12
CA ASP A 115 -14.63 -8.23 -21.42
C ASP A 115 -14.54 -6.92 -22.24
N ASN A 116 -14.19 -5.78 -21.64
CA ASN A 116 -14.26 -4.46 -22.28
C ASN A 116 -12.90 -3.75 -22.48
N MET A 117 -11.77 -4.43 -22.23
CA MET A 117 -10.43 -3.84 -22.40
C MET A 117 -9.80 -4.18 -23.75
N HIS A 118 -9.57 -3.15 -24.58
CA HIS A 118 -8.73 -3.23 -25.77
C HIS A 118 -7.42 -2.48 -25.53
N GLY A 119 -6.45 -3.14 -24.88
CA GLY A 119 -5.24 -2.49 -24.37
C GLY A 119 -5.54 -1.69 -23.11
N ASN A 120 -5.01 -0.47 -22.98
CA ASN A 120 -5.30 0.44 -21.85
C ASN A 120 -6.50 1.35 -22.10
N LYS A 121 -7.13 1.29 -23.29
CA LYS A 121 -8.36 2.03 -23.57
C LYS A 121 -9.55 1.17 -23.18
N MET A 122 -10.46 1.76 -22.41
CA MET A 122 -11.70 1.14 -21.99
C MET A 122 -12.88 1.96 -22.51
N PHE A 123 -13.87 1.26 -23.02
CA PHE A 123 -15.17 1.82 -23.35
C PHE A 123 -16.15 1.39 -22.27
N LEU A 124 -16.69 2.34 -21.53
CA LEU A 124 -17.75 2.08 -20.56
C LEU A 124 -19.04 2.70 -21.05
N SER A 125 -20.08 1.87 -21.14
CA SER A 125 -21.44 2.26 -21.42
C SER A 125 -22.26 2.16 -20.13
N PHE A 126 -22.78 3.30 -19.67
CA PHE A 126 -23.68 3.35 -18.51
C PHE A 126 -25.11 3.55 -19.02
N GLY A 127 -26.01 2.69 -18.57
CA GLY A 127 -27.43 2.74 -18.93
C GLY A 127 -28.30 2.18 -17.81
N ILE A 128 -29.56 2.58 -17.82
CA ILE A 128 -30.59 1.90 -17.03
C ILE A 128 -30.86 0.55 -17.70
N ALA A 129 -30.97 -0.53 -16.91
CA ALA A 129 -31.32 -1.85 -17.43
C ALA A 129 -32.54 -1.78 -18.36
N ASP A 130 -32.47 -2.48 -19.49
CA ASP A 130 -33.48 -2.52 -20.56
C ASP A 130 -33.66 -1.21 -21.39
N LYS A 131 -32.68 -0.30 -21.36
CA LYS A 131 -32.56 0.84 -22.28
C LYS A 131 -31.19 0.87 -22.96
N GLU A 132 -31.11 1.51 -24.13
CA GLU A 132 -29.82 1.87 -24.71
C GLU A 132 -29.01 2.72 -23.72
N PRO A 133 -27.69 2.54 -23.65
CA PRO A 133 -26.85 3.27 -22.70
C PRO A 133 -26.96 4.77 -22.95
N ASP A 134 -27.20 5.52 -21.88
CA ASP A 134 -27.39 6.98 -21.93
C ASP A 134 -26.04 7.71 -21.96
N ILE A 135 -24.94 7.05 -21.57
CA ILE A 135 -23.60 7.64 -21.46
C ILE A 135 -22.56 6.63 -21.94
N GLU A 136 -21.76 7.03 -22.91
CA GLU A 136 -20.56 6.32 -23.35
C GLU A 136 -19.32 7.13 -22.94
N ILE A 137 -18.36 6.46 -22.31
CA ILE A 137 -17.08 7.06 -21.94
C ILE A 137 -15.95 6.25 -22.57
N GLU A 138 -15.12 6.92 -23.36
CA GLU A 138 -13.83 6.40 -23.83
C GLU A 138 -12.73 7.04 -22.98
N GLY A 139 -11.85 6.23 -22.39
CA GLY A 139 -10.74 6.76 -21.61
C GLY A 139 -9.64 5.74 -21.38
N PHE A 140 -8.55 6.21 -20.76
CA PHE A 140 -7.48 5.33 -20.31
C PHE A 140 -7.83 4.76 -18.95
N ALA A 141 -7.91 3.44 -18.88
CA ALA A 141 -8.20 2.72 -17.64
C ALA A 141 -6.92 2.26 -16.96
N SER A 142 -6.86 2.44 -15.64
CA SER A 142 -5.86 1.82 -14.78
C SER A 142 -6.54 1.11 -13.61
N LEU A 143 -6.07 -0.10 -13.31
CA LEU A 143 -6.56 -0.89 -12.19
C LEU A 143 -5.57 -0.78 -11.03
N THR A 144 -6.03 -0.20 -9.94
CA THR A 144 -5.26 -0.07 -8.70
C THR A 144 -5.89 -0.89 -7.59
N LYS A 145 -5.07 -1.30 -6.61
CA LYS A 145 -5.55 -2.00 -5.43
C LYS A 145 -5.58 -1.02 -4.27
N GLY A 146 -6.75 -0.72 -3.72
CA GLY A 146 -6.91 0.25 -2.62
C GLY A 146 -7.57 -0.36 -1.40
N ILE A 147 -8.00 0.52 -0.48
CA ILE A 147 -8.95 0.18 0.58
C ILE A 147 -10.21 1.02 0.40
N LYS A 148 -11.35 0.53 0.91
CA LYS A 148 -12.64 1.18 0.69
C LYS A 148 -12.72 2.59 1.27
N GLU A 149 -12.07 2.80 2.40
CA GLU A 149 -12.04 4.06 3.14
C GLU A 149 -11.04 5.07 2.54
N ASP A 150 -10.20 4.63 1.58
CA ASP A 150 -9.07 5.40 1.09
C ASP A 150 -8.49 4.88 -0.24
N ASP A 151 -8.71 5.64 -1.30
CA ASP A 151 -8.35 5.30 -2.69
C ASP A 151 -7.18 6.15 -3.25
N GLU A 152 -6.54 6.92 -2.37
CA GLU A 152 -5.47 7.84 -2.75
C GLU A 152 -4.22 7.07 -3.21
N PHE A 153 -3.97 5.91 -2.60
CA PHE A 153 -2.78 5.10 -2.86
C PHE A 153 -3.13 3.69 -3.31
N ASP A 154 -2.36 3.21 -4.28
CA ASP A 154 -2.25 1.78 -4.52
C ASP A 154 -1.50 1.13 -3.35
N ILE A 155 -2.09 0.11 -2.73
CA ILE A 155 -1.52 -0.52 -1.52
C ILE A 155 -0.14 -1.12 -1.79
N LEU A 156 0.13 -1.61 -3.00
CA LEU A 156 1.41 -2.20 -3.33
C LEU A 156 2.46 -1.09 -3.47
N GLN A 157 2.12 0.00 -4.16
CA GLN A 157 2.98 1.18 -4.23
C GLN A 157 3.31 1.72 -2.83
N LEU A 158 2.30 1.98 -2.00
CA LEU A 158 2.48 2.47 -0.63
C LEU A 158 3.37 1.53 0.21
N SER A 159 3.14 0.22 0.09
CA SER A 159 3.89 -0.78 0.85
C SER A 159 5.35 -0.86 0.39
N ASN A 160 5.64 -0.78 -0.92
CA ASN A 160 7.02 -0.73 -1.41
C ASN A 160 7.74 0.53 -0.90
N GLN A 161 7.13 1.71 -1.05
CA GLN A 161 7.75 2.97 -0.62
C GLN A 161 8.06 2.97 0.89
N TYR A 162 7.14 2.45 1.71
CA TYR A 162 7.38 2.35 3.15
C TYR A 162 8.48 1.33 3.50
N TYR A 163 8.53 0.20 2.78
CA TYR A 163 9.57 -0.80 2.97
C TYR A 163 10.96 -0.25 2.61
N GLU A 164 11.09 0.43 1.46
CA GLU A 164 12.35 1.06 1.02
C GLU A 164 12.84 2.07 2.05
N TRP A 165 11.93 2.88 2.60
CA TRP A 165 12.25 3.80 3.67
C TRP A 165 12.78 3.08 4.92
N LEU A 166 12.14 1.99 5.36
CA LEU A 166 12.62 1.18 6.49
C LEU A 166 14.01 0.60 6.22
N GLU A 167 14.21 0.05 5.03
CA GLU A 167 15.49 -0.55 4.60
C GLU A 167 16.61 0.48 4.66
N ASN A 168 16.38 1.70 4.14
CA ASN A 168 17.35 2.80 4.21
C ASN A 168 17.69 3.20 5.66
N VAL A 169 16.68 3.33 6.52
CA VAL A 169 16.90 3.66 7.94
C VAL A 169 17.75 2.60 8.64
N ILE A 170 17.50 1.33 8.37
CA ILE A 170 18.22 0.20 8.97
C ILE A 170 19.63 0.10 8.42
N HIS A 171 19.80 0.32 7.11
CA HIS A 171 21.12 0.33 6.48
C HIS A 171 22.02 1.40 7.10
N GLU A 172 21.52 2.64 7.20
CA GLU A 172 22.27 3.72 7.86
C GLU A 172 22.55 3.42 9.35
N CYS A 173 21.61 2.77 10.06
CA CYS A 173 21.84 2.32 11.42
C CYS A 173 22.99 1.30 11.48
N ALA A 174 23.06 0.41 10.51
CA ALA A 174 24.04 -0.67 10.44
C ALA A 174 25.43 -0.10 10.26
N GLU A 175 25.59 0.79 9.29
CA GLU A 175 26.87 1.43 8.97
C GLU A 175 27.44 2.22 10.14
N LYS A 176 26.56 2.82 10.96
CA LYS A 176 26.98 3.71 12.04
C LYS A 176 27.18 3.03 13.40
N PHE A 177 26.48 1.94 13.68
CA PHE A 177 26.41 1.33 15.02
C PHE A 177 26.65 -0.19 15.07
N SER A 178 27.10 -0.81 13.97
CA SER A 178 27.48 -2.24 13.96
C SER A 178 28.97 -2.46 14.17
#